data_AF-A0A1G4WRG3-F1
#
_entry.id   AF-A0A1G4WRG3-F1
#
_cell.length_a   1.000
_cell.length_b   1.000
_cell.length_c   1.000
_cell.angle_alpha   90.00
_cell.angle_beta   90.00
_cell.angle_gamma   90.00
#
_symmetry.space_group_name_H-M   'P 1'
#
loop_
_entity.id
_entity.type
_entity.pdbx_description
1 polymer ?
#
loop_
_entity_poly.entity_id
_entity_poly.type
_entity_poly.pdbx_seq_one_letter_code
_entity_poly.pdbx_strand_id
1 'polypeptide(L)'
;MATTVTPEDALAAHLGQARWGSRLSAIATHRRDLIATETAQHLSPIETDDFSGLEPQISHKPYCRWGIALAGVGSVLLVSQILDATYAHPSIVSTGSAVPLDGLTIFAVFFVAALAIERLLEPFSDAILPTATSAVKAGAALRNAGALTAVFVRTRSQRRETATSDESDNDADSKLVTQEIKSAATKAENLSVRQLARTTAFWVIATCAGMVVAASMNLYFLSTIGIAATKPWWAEVLATGLIIGGGTKPLHDLVKLISKSAEAQAAGGLDS
;
A
#
# COMPACT_ATOMS: atom_id res chain seq x y z
N MET A 1 -36.70 -25.32 26.81
CA MET A 1 -36.52 -25.98 25.50
C MET A 1 -35.33 -25.32 24.83
N ALA A 2 -34.17 -25.96 24.86
CA ALA A 2 -32.95 -25.45 24.24
C ALA A 2 -32.84 -26.04 22.82
N THR A 3 -32.89 -25.19 21.80
CA THR A 3 -32.67 -25.57 20.40
C THR A 3 -31.17 -25.68 20.15
N THR A 4 -30.68 -26.89 19.93
CA THR A 4 -29.32 -27.18 19.50
C THR A 4 -29.16 -26.74 18.05
N VAL A 5 -28.38 -25.68 17.82
CA VAL A 5 -27.96 -25.27 16.47
C VAL A 5 -26.98 -26.32 15.95
N THR A 6 -27.28 -26.90 14.80
CA THR A 6 -26.42 -27.92 14.22
C THR A 6 -25.22 -27.25 13.53
N PRO A 7 -24.04 -27.90 13.50
CA PRO A 7 -22.86 -27.36 12.83
C PRO A 7 -23.08 -27.12 11.31
N GLU A 8 -24.06 -27.78 10.70
CA GLU A 8 -24.45 -27.55 9.31
C GLU A 8 -25.18 -26.20 9.12
N ASP A 9 -25.99 -25.78 10.09
CA ASP A 9 -26.66 -24.47 10.06
C ASP A 9 -25.65 -23.31 10.20
N ALA A 10 -24.59 -23.52 10.99
CA ALA A 10 -23.50 -22.55 11.13
C ALA A 10 -22.66 -22.43 9.84
N LEU A 11 -22.45 -23.55 9.11
CA LEU A 11 -21.73 -23.55 7.84
C LEU A 11 -22.54 -22.88 6.72
N ALA A 12 -23.86 -23.10 6.69
CA ALA A 12 -24.77 -22.46 5.74
C ALA A 12 -24.85 -20.93 5.93
N ALA A 13 -24.84 -20.46 7.18
CA ALA A 13 -24.81 -19.02 7.48
C ALA A 13 -23.52 -18.35 7.01
N HIS A 14 -22.38 -19.04 7.11
CA HIS A 14 -21.08 -18.47 6.76
C HIS A 14 -20.83 -18.40 5.24
N LEU A 15 -21.37 -19.36 4.47
CA LEU A 15 -21.30 -19.36 3.00
C LEU A 15 -22.28 -18.36 2.37
N GLY A 16 -23.36 -18.00 3.06
CA GLY A 16 -24.31 -16.98 2.63
C GLY A 16 -23.71 -15.56 2.60
N GLN A 17 -22.85 -15.20 3.55
CA GLN A 17 -22.30 -13.83 3.64
C GLN A 17 -21.21 -13.53 2.61
N ALA A 18 -20.44 -14.53 2.16
CA ALA A 18 -19.34 -14.32 1.21
C ALA A 18 -19.81 -13.98 -0.22
N ARG A 19 -21.06 -14.30 -0.58
CA ARG A 19 -21.57 -14.19 -1.96
C ARG A 19 -22.27 -12.87 -2.28
N TRP A 20 -22.61 -12.05 -1.27
CA TRP A 20 -23.31 -10.78 -1.46
C TRP A 20 -22.37 -9.57 -1.63
N GLY A 21 -21.18 -9.59 -1.01
CA GLY A 21 -20.22 -8.49 -1.10
C GLY A 21 -19.60 -8.31 -2.49
N SER A 22 -19.40 -9.41 -3.23
CA SER A 22 -18.76 -9.41 -4.55
C SER A 22 -19.70 -8.97 -5.69
N ARG A 23 -21.02 -9.14 -5.54
CA ARG A 23 -21.99 -8.69 -6.55
C ARG A 23 -22.28 -7.19 -6.47
N LEU A 24 -22.23 -6.59 -5.27
CA LEU A 24 -22.45 -5.15 -5.12
C LEU A 24 -21.26 -4.31 -5.60
N SER A 25 -20.02 -4.81 -5.49
CA SER A 25 -18.85 -4.10 -6.03
C SER A 25 -18.83 -4.10 -7.56
N ALA A 26 -19.23 -5.19 -8.22
CA ALA A 26 -19.31 -5.29 -9.68
C ALA A 26 -20.41 -4.40 -10.29
N ILE A 27 -21.54 -4.23 -9.60
CA ILE A 27 -22.61 -3.32 -10.05
C ILE A 27 -22.20 -1.85 -9.87
N ALA A 28 -21.41 -1.53 -8.84
CA ALA A 28 -20.92 -0.17 -8.59
C ALA A 28 -19.84 0.28 -9.60
N THR A 29 -18.98 -0.63 -10.09
CA THR A 29 -18.00 -0.32 -11.14
C THR A 29 -18.67 -0.13 -12.50
N HIS A 30 -19.62 -1.00 -12.88
CA HIS A 30 -20.28 -0.90 -14.18
C HIS A 30 -21.09 0.40 -14.36
N ARG A 31 -21.69 0.93 -13.28
CA ARG A 31 -22.42 2.20 -13.34
C ARG A 31 -21.52 3.44 -13.47
N ARG A 32 -20.25 3.38 -13.02
CA ARG A 32 -19.30 4.48 -13.23
C ARG A 32 -18.85 4.56 -14.69
N ASP A 33 -18.64 3.43 -15.34
CA ASP A 33 -18.17 3.40 -16.72
C ASP A 33 -19.24 3.89 -17.71
N LEU A 34 -20.52 3.62 -17.43
CA LEU A 34 -21.64 4.13 -18.22
C LEU A 34 -21.84 5.64 -18.10
N ILE A 35 -21.64 6.21 -16.91
CA ILE A 35 -21.71 7.68 -16.73
C ILE A 35 -20.51 8.37 -17.39
N ALA A 36 -19.32 7.75 -17.34
CA ALA A 36 -18.14 8.29 -18.00
C ALA A 36 -18.27 8.31 -19.53
N THR A 37 -18.99 7.35 -20.13
CA THR A 37 -19.16 7.26 -21.59
C THR A 37 -20.27 8.16 -22.12
N GLU A 38 -21.41 8.32 -21.43
CA GLU A 38 -22.46 9.26 -21.88
C GLU A 38 -22.03 10.72 -21.78
N THR A 39 -21.20 11.08 -20.80
CA THR A 39 -20.72 12.47 -20.67
C THR A 39 -19.68 12.83 -21.73
N ALA A 40 -18.97 11.84 -22.30
CA ALA A 40 -17.91 12.06 -23.28
C ALA A 40 -18.42 12.33 -24.71
N GLN A 41 -19.65 11.94 -25.05
CA GLN A 41 -20.16 12.07 -26.43
C GLN A 41 -20.78 13.42 -26.78
N HIS A 42 -21.06 14.29 -25.79
CA HIS A 42 -21.72 15.57 -26.04
C HIS A 42 -20.84 16.83 -25.83
N LEU A 43 -19.57 16.64 -25.49
CA LEU A 43 -18.60 17.72 -25.36
C LEU A 43 -17.67 17.66 -26.58
N SER A 44 -17.89 18.56 -27.55
CA SER A 44 -16.91 18.84 -28.59
C SER A 44 -15.53 19.06 -27.96
N PRO A 45 -14.44 18.55 -28.54
CA PRO A 45 -13.09 18.77 -28.03
C PRO A 45 -12.86 20.28 -27.87
N ILE A 46 -12.82 20.75 -26.63
CA ILE A 46 -12.40 22.12 -26.34
C ILE A 46 -10.91 22.14 -26.68
N GLU A 47 -10.52 22.91 -27.70
CA GLU A 47 -9.12 23.23 -28.00
C GLU A 47 -8.44 23.72 -26.70
N THR A 48 -7.57 22.88 -26.13
CA THR A 48 -6.85 23.14 -24.88
C THR A 48 -5.56 23.95 -25.09
N ASP A 49 -5.38 24.59 -26.25
CA ASP A 49 -4.08 25.12 -26.68
C ASP A 49 -3.54 26.29 -25.85
N ASP A 50 -4.36 26.92 -24.99
CA ASP A 50 -3.97 28.11 -24.21
C ASP A 50 -3.72 27.84 -22.70
N PHE A 51 -3.63 26.57 -22.27
CA PHE A 51 -3.34 26.22 -20.86
C PHE A 51 -1.88 25.89 -20.55
N SER A 52 -0.98 26.02 -21.53
CA SER A 52 0.45 25.72 -21.41
C SER A 52 1.20 26.59 -20.39
N GLY A 53 0.62 27.70 -19.93
CA GLY A 53 1.16 28.55 -18.85
C GLY A 53 0.72 28.19 -17.43
N LEU A 54 -0.19 27.22 -17.26
CA LEU A 54 -0.79 26.85 -15.97
C LEU A 54 -0.37 25.46 -15.48
N GLU A 55 0.75 24.92 -15.96
CA GLU A 55 1.35 23.77 -15.27
C GLU A 55 1.70 24.20 -13.84
N PRO A 56 1.07 23.60 -12.82
CA PRO A 56 1.47 23.87 -11.46
C PRO A 56 2.91 23.39 -11.33
N GLN A 57 3.83 24.33 -11.13
CA GLN A 57 5.20 24.07 -10.71
C GLN A 57 5.14 23.43 -9.32
N ILE A 58 4.80 22.15 -9.27
CA ILE A 58 4.85 21.34 -8.06
C ILE A 58 6.33 21.16 -7.78
N SER A 59 6.86 21.99 -6.89
CA SER A 59 8.22 21.86 -6.38
C SER A 59 8.28 20.58 -5.55
N HIS A 60 8.42 19.45 -6.23
CA HIS A 60 8.73 18.19 -5.59
C HIS A 60 10.04 18.39 -4.85
N LYS A 61 10.02 18.37 -3.52
CA LYS A 61 11.24 18.29 -2.71
C LYS A 61 11.59 16.81 -2.56
N PRO A 62 12.36 16.20 -3.49
CA PRO A 62 12.62 14.76 -3.46
C PRO A 62 13.30 14.34 -2.16
N TYR A 63 14.09 15.25 -1.57
CA TYR A 63 14.89 15.02 -0.37
C TYR A 63 14.07 14.56 0.85
N CYS A 64 12.81 15.00 0.98
CA CYS A 64 11.98 14.61 2.13
C CYS A 64 11.57 13.13 2.06
N ARG A 65 11.25 12.63 0.86
CA ARG A 65 10.83 11.22 0.66
C ARG A 65 12.00 10.26 0.87
N TRP A 66 13.16 10.61 0.31
CA TRP A 66 14.38 9.83 0.49
C TRP A 66 14.87 9.84 1.93
N GLY A 67 14.77 10.98 2.63
CA GLY A 67 15.13 11.08 4.04
C GLY A 67 14.33 10.13 4.94
N ILE A 68 13.01 10.04 4.73
CA ILE A 68 12.15 9.11 5.48
C ILE A 68 12.54 7.65 5.20
N ALA A 69 12.74 7.29 3.92
CA ALA A 69 13.11 5.93 3.55
C ALA A 69 14.47 5.51 4.13
N LEU A 70 15.48 6.38 4.03
CA LEU A 70 16.82 6.15 4.58
C LEU A 70 16.79 6.02 6.11
N ALA A 71 16.01 6.85 6.80
CA ALA A 71 15.82 6.74 8.24
C ALA A 71 15.19 5.40 8.64
N GLY A 72 14.21 4.91 7.86
CA GLY A 72 13.61 3.60 8.08
C GLY A 72 14.59 2.46 7.91
N VAL A 73 15.36 2.44 6.81
CA VAL A 73 16.41 1.44 6.57
C VAL A 73 17.47 1.47 7.66
N GLY A 74 17.95 2.67 8.04
CA GLY A 74 18.92 2.83 9.11
C GLY A 74 18.42 2.29 10.46
N SER A 75 17.14 2.46 10.77
CA SER A 75 16.51 1.95 11.99
C SER A 75 16.49 0.41 12.03
N VAL A 76 16.11 -0.22 10.91
CA VAL A 76 16.10 -1.69 10.78
C VAL A 76 17.51 -2.26 10.94
N LEU A 77 18.51 -1.66 10.30
CA LEU A 77 19.91 -2.08 10.43
C LEU A 77 20.39 -1.94 11.87
N LEU A 78 20.07 -0.82 12.54
CA LEU A 78 20.45 -0.60 13.92
C LEU A 78 19.83 -1.64 14.87
N VAL A 79 18.54 -1.96 14.71
CA VAL A 79 17.88 -3.03 15.49
C VAL A 79 18.53 -4.39 15.21
N SER A 80 18.91 -4.67 13.96
CA SER A 80 19.67 -5.88 13.61
C SER A 80 20.95 -6.03 14.41
N GLN A 81 21.73 -4.94 14.51
CA GLN A 81 23.01 -4.94 15.23
C GLN A 81 22.80 -5.08 16.74
N ILE A 82 21.75 -4.46 17.29
CA ILE A 82 21.39 -4.62 18.71
C ILE A 82 21.03 -6.07 19.01
N LEU A 83 20.23 -6.72 18.15
CA LEU A 83 19.86 -8.12 18.33
C LEU A 83 21.09 -9.04 18.24
N ASP A 84 22.00 -8.80 17.31
CA ASP A 84 23.27 -9.53 17.18
C ASP A 84 24.15 -9.40 18.44
N ALA A 85 24.22 -8.19 19.02
CA ALA A 85 24.96 -7.97 20.26
C ALA A 85 24.28 -8.59 21.50
N THR A 86 22.94 -8.71 21.50
CA THR A 86 22.16 -9.14 22.68
C THR A 86 21.98 -10.65 22.73
N TYR A 87 21.70 -11.28 21.59
CA TYR A 87 21.49 -12.72 21.51
C TYR A 87 22.84 -13.40 21.28
N ALA A 88 23.44 -13.90 22.37
CA ALA A 88 24.64 -14.73 22.29
C ALA A 88 24.37 -15.89 21.31
N HIS A 89 25.20 -16.02 20.28
CA HIS A 89 25.03 -17.01 19.21
C HIS A 89 24.74 -18.38 19.80
N PRO A 90 23.46 -18.86 19.79
CA PRO A 90 23.21 -20.22 20.17
C PRO A 90 23.97 -21.03 19.15
N SER A 91 24.90 -21.86 19.61
CA SER A 91 25.66 -22.77 18.75
C SER A 91 24.61 -23.47 17.93
N ILE A 92 24.54 -23.16 16.62
CA ILE A 92 23.50 -23.70 15.74
C ILE A 92 23.62 -25.20 15.92
N VAL A 93 22.67 -25.77 16.67
CA VAL A 93 22.59 -27.21 16.85
C VAL A 93 22.37 -27.68 15.43
N SER A 94 23.40 -28.29 14.85
CA SER A 94 23.31 -28.92 13.54
C SER A 94 22.27 -30.02 13.72
N THR A 95 21.00 -29.67 13.52
CA THR A 95 19.89 -30.60 13.49
C THR A 95 20.21 -31.53 12.34
N GLY A 96 20.71 -32.72 12.68
CA GLY A 96 21.21 -33.68 11.73
C GLY A 96 20.22 -33.87 10.60
N SER A 97 20.73 -33.78 9.37
CA SER A 97 20.00 -34.01 8.11
C SER A 97 18.52 -33.62 8.21
N ALA A 98 18.26 -32.30 8.29
CA ALA A 98 16.92 -31.78 8.08
C ALA A 98 16.52 -32.13 6.65
N VAL A 99 15.80 -33.24 6.48
CA VAL A 99 15.09 -33.52 5.24
C VAL A 99 14.20 -32.31 5.01
N PRO A 100 14.39 -31.55 3.91
CA PRO A 100 13.56 -30.38 3.66
C PRO A 100 12.10 -30.84 3.65
N LEU A 101 11.33 -30.38 4.63
CA LEU A 101 9.88 -30.49 4.60
C LEU A 101 9.41 -29.82 3.30
N ASP A 102 8.43 -30.44 2.63
CA ASP A 102 7.86 -29.92 1.37
C ASP A 102 7.73 -28.41 1.43
N GLY A 103 8.36 -27.71 0.47
CA GLY A 103 8.63 -26.28 0.54
C GLY A 103 7.40 -25.40 0.77
N LEU A 104 6.18 -25.92 0.64
CA LEU A 104 4.94 -25.21 0.97
C LEU A 104 4.76 -24.98 2.48
N THR A 105 5.15 -25.93 3.34
CA THR A 105 4.87 -25.84 4.79
C THR A 105 5.69 -24.77 5.47
N ILE A 106 6.92 -24.52 5.00
CA ILE A 106 7.78 -23.48 5.56
C ILE A 106 7.20 -22.07 5.30
N PHE A 107 6.69 -21.82 4.08
CA PHE A 107 6.07 -20.53 3.75
C PHE A 107 4.77 -20.29 4.54
N ALA A 108 4.03 -21.34 4.88
CA ALA A 108 2.81 -21.22 5.69
C ALA A 108 3.08 -20.61 7.07
N VAL A 109 4.19 -21.00 7.72
CA VAL A 109 4.58 -20.43 9.03
C VAL A 109 4.87 -18.94 8.91
N PHE A 110 5.62 -18.53 7.89
CA PHE A 110 5.91 -17.11 7.65
C PHE A 110 4.67 -16.31 7.26
N PHE A 111 3.75 -16.91 6.49
CA PHE A 111 2.48 -16.29 6.16
C PHE A 111 1.62 -16.02 7.39
N VAL A 112 1.48 -17.02 8.27
CA VAL A 112 0.73 -16.88 9.53
C VAL A 112 1.38 -15.84 10.44
N ALA A 113 2.71 -15.83 10.53
CA ALA A 113 3.44 -14.82 11.29
C ALA A 113 3.22 -13.40 10.75
N ALA A 114 3.30 -13.21 9.43
CA ALA A 114 3.02 -11.92 8.80
C ALA A 114 1.57 -11.47 9.04
N LEU A 115 0.59 -12.37 8.92
CA LEU A 115 -0.81 -12.09 9.20
C LEU A 115 -1.05 -11.73 10.67
N ALA A 116 -0.39 -12.43 11.60
CA ALA A 116 -0.47 -12.15 13.03
C ALA A 116 0.07 -10.75 13.36
N ILE A 117 1.21 -10.36 12.77
CA ILE A 117 1.77 -9.02 12.94
C ILE A 117 0.87 -7.95 12.33
N GLU A 118 0.28 -8.19 11.16
CA GLU A 118 -0.67 -7.27 10.54
C GLU A 118 -1.87 -7.01 11.47
N ARG A 119 -2.43 -8.07 12.06
CA ARG A 119 -3.53 -7.97 13.04
C ARG A 119 -3.11 -7.30 14.34
N LEU A 120 -1.88 -7.54 14.79
CA LEU A 120 -1.34 -6.91 15.99
C LEU A 120 -1.17 -5.41 15.78
N LEU A 121 -0.75 -4.96 14.59
CA LEU A 121 -0.46 -3.56 14.30
C LEU A 121 -1.70 -2.72 13.92
N GLU A 122 -2.79 -3.36 13.50
CA GLU A 122 -4.07 -2.72 13.18
C GLU A 122 -4.55 -1.75 14.28
N PRO A 123 -4.69 -2.14 15.56
CA PRO A 123 -5.14 -1.24 16.64
C PRO A 123 -4.14 -0.12 16.96
N PHE A 124 -2.84 -0.38 16.82
CA PHE A 124 -1.82 0.66 17.02
C PHE A 124 -1.83 1.68 15.89
N SER A 125 -2.33 1.30 14.71
CA SER A 125 -2.30 2.18 13.55
C SER A 125 -3.19 3.41 13.69
N ASP A 126 -4.33 3.24 14.32
CA ASP A 126 -5.25 4.33 14.62
C ASP A 126 -4.80 5.16 15.82
N ALA A 127 -4.17 4.53 16.81
CA ALA A 127 -3.68 5.21 18.00
C ALA A 127 -2.45 6.10 17.72
N ILE A 128 -1.52 5.63 16.89
CA ILE A 128 -0.23 6.32 16.65
C ILE A 128 -0.37 7.34 15.52
N LEU A 129 -1.22 7.10 14.51
CA LEU A 129 -1.31 7.92 13.29
C LEU A 129 -2.76 8.14 12.82
N PRO A 130 -3.51 9.07 13.45
CA PRO A 130 -4.90 9.37 13.09
C PRO A 130 -5.03 9.93 11.67
N THR A 131 -5.56 9.13 10.75
CA THR A 131 -5.63 9.42 9.31
C THR A 131 -6.98 9.91 8.81
N ALA A 132 -8.08 9.48 9.43
CA ALA A 132 -9.43 9.72 8.91
C ALA A 132 -9.69 11.23 8.70
N THR A 133 -9.33 12.04 9.69
CA THR A 133 -9.59 13.49 9.66
C THR A 133 -8.74 14.22 8.62
N SER A 134 -7.48 13.81 8.42
CA SER A 134 -6.58 14.49 7.48
C SER A 134 -6.92 14.15 6.04
N ALA A 135 -7.24 12.88 5.75
CA ALA A 135 -7.65 12.42 4.42
C ALA A 135 -8.96 13.08 3.97
N VAL A 136 -9.96 13.13 4.86
CA VAL A 136 -11.25 13.78 4.59
C VAL A 136 -11.08 15.27 4.29
N LYS A 137 -10.23 15.97 5.06
CA LYS A 137 -9.98 17.41 4.86
C LYS A 137 -9.32 17.72 3.52
N ALA A 138 -8.31 16.97 3.09
CA ALA A 138 -7.71 17.24 1.77
C ALA A 138 -8.63 16.81 0.63
N GLY A 139 -9.38 15.71 0.78
CA GLY A 139 -10.40 15.33 -0.19
C GLY A 139 -11.48 16.41 -0.37
N ALA A 140 -11.91 17.05 0.73
CA ALA A 140 -12.80 18.20 0.67
C ALA A 140 -12.16 19.40 -0.03
N ALA A 141 -10.89 19.71 0.26
CA ALA A 141 -10.17 20.81 -0.40
C ALA A 141 -10.03 20.59 -1.91
N LEU A 142 -9.72 19.37 -2.36
CA LEU A 142 -9.65 19.00 -3.77
C LEU A 142 -11.01 19.14 -4.47
N ARG A 143 -12.10 18.69 -3.83
CA ARG A 143 -13.46 18.85 -4.39
C ARG A 143 -13.85 20.31 -4.51
N ASN A 144 -13.54 21.13 -3.49
CA ASN A 144 -13.84 22.56 -3.51
C ASN A 144 -13.06 23.28 -4.61
N ALA A 145 -11.77 22.97 -4.77
CA ALA A 145 -10.96 23.53 -5.86
C ALA A 145 -11.52 23.14 -7.23
N GLY A 146 -11.87 21.86 -7.44
CA GLY A 146 -12.48 21.40 -8.70
C GLY A 146 -13.82 22.06 -9.01
N ALA A 147 -14.68 22.26 -8.00
CA ALA A 147 -15.94 22.97 -8.15
C ALA A 147 -15.72 24.44 -8.53
N LEU A 148 -14.74 25.10 -7.89
CA LEU A 148 -14.40 26.50 -8.18
C LEU A 148 -13.84 26.65 -9.61
N THR A 149 -12.98 25.74 -10.06
CA THR A 149 -12.48 25.71 -11.45
C THR A 149 -13.63 25.51 -12.44
N ALA A 150 -14.57 24.60 -12.17
CA ALA A 150 -15.72 24.37 -13.05
C ALA A 150 -16.64 25.60 -13.15
N VAL A 151 -16.87 26.29 -12.04
CA VAL A 151 -17.61 27.57 -12.01
C VAL A 151 -16.87 28.63 -12.82
N PHE A 152 -15.56 28.79 -12.62
CA PHE A 152 -14.76 29.76 -13.35
C PHE A 152 -14.76 29.53 -14.87
N VAL A 153 -14.59 28.27 -15.31
CA VAL A 153 -14.66 27.90 -16.73
C VAL A 153 -16.04 28.22 -17.32
N ARG A 154 -17.11 27.92 -16.59
CA ARG A 154 -18.49 28.25 -17.01
C ARG A 154 -18.70 29.76 -17.10
N THR A 155 -18.30 30.53 -16.09
CA THR A 155 -18.45 31.99 -16.09
C THR A 155 -17.67 32.63 -17.24
N ARG A 156 -16.46 32.14 -17.52
CA ARG A 156 -15.64 32.63 -18.64
C ARG A 156 -16.29 32.35 -20.01
N SER A 157 -16.92 31.18 -20.17
CA SER A 157 -17.65 30.84 -21.41
C SER A 157 -18.84 31.77 -21.64
N GLN A 158 -19.63 32.08 -20.60
CA GLN A 158 -20.76 32.99 -20.70
C GLN A 158 -20.35 34.44 -20.98
N ARG A 159 -19.28 34.93 -20.33
CA ARG A 159 -18.80 36.31 -20.50
C ARG A 159 -18.26 36.57 -21.92
N ARG A 160 -17.77 35.52 -22.60
CA ARG A 160 -17.27 35.60 -23.98
C ARG A 160 -18.40 35.85 -24.99
N GLU A 161 -19.62 35.40 -24.70
CA GLU A 161 -20.79 35.62 -25.56
C GLU A 161 -21.35 37.05 -25.44
N THR A 162 -21.10 37.74 -24.32
CA THR A 162 -21.68 39.06 -24.01
C THR A 162 -20.69 40.23 -24.16
N ALA A 163 -19.60 40.06 -24.92
CA ALA A 163 -18.44 40.95 -24.88
C ALA A 163 -18.74 42.43 -25.22
N THR A 164 -18.88 43.26 -24.17
CA THR A 164 -18.39 44.64 -24.11
C THR A 164 -17.17 44.66 -23.19
N SER A 165 -16.08 45.21 -23.70
CA SER A 165 -14.69 45.13 -23.23
C SER A 165 -14.41 45.84 -21.90
N ASP A 166 -14.55 45.14 -20.77
CA ASP A 166 -13.94 45.53 -19.49
C ASP A 166 -12.99 44.42 -19.01
N GLU A 167 -11.69 44.64 -19.21
CA GLU A 167 -10.63 43.64 -19.00
C GLU A 167 -10.17 43.55 -17.53
N SER A 168 -10.39 44.61 -16.75
CA SER A 168 -9.84 44.78 -15.38
C SER A 168 -10.37 43.78 -14.35
N ASP A 169 -11.59 43.24 -14.51
CA ASP A 169 -12.21 42.36 -13.51
C ASP A 169 -11.73 40.90 -13.60
N ASN A 170 -11.22 40.47 -14.75
CA ASN A 170 -10.87 39.06 -14.98
C ASN A 170 -9.61 38.61 -14.20
N ASP A 171 -8.75 39.55 -13.84
CA ASP A 171 -7.50 39.28 -13.14
C ASP A 171 -7.70 38.88 -11.68
N ALA A 172 -8.71 39.44 -11.00
CA ALA A 172 -8.97 39.14 -9.60
C ALA A 172 -9.51 37.71 -9.42
N ASP A 173 -10.49 37.32 -10.23
CA ASP A 173 -11.11 35.99 -10.16
C ASP A 173 -10.12 34.87 -10.53
N SER A 174 -9.29 35.10 -11.54
CA SER A 174 -8.22 34.17 -11.94
C SER A 174 -7.22 33.92 -10.81
N LYS A 175 -6.84 34.98 -10.05
CA LYS A 175 -5.93 34.87 -8.91
C LYS A 175 -6.54 34.05 -7.78
N LEU A 176 -7.82 34.24 -7.46
CA LEU A 176 -8.52 33.47 -6.43
C LEU A 176 -8.59 31.99 -6.79
N VAL A 177 -8.94 31.67 -8.04
CA VAL A 177 -9.00 30.28 -8.52
C VAL A 177 -7.62 29.63 -8.45
N THR A 178 -6.59 30.33 -8.90
CA THR A 178 -5.21 29.85 -8.85
C THR A 178 -4.73 29.62 -7.42
N GLN A 179 -5.10 30.50 -6.48
CA GLN A 179 -4.75 30.36 -5.07
C GLN A 179 -5.42 29.13 -4.44
N GLU A 180 -6.70 28.91 -4.70
CA GLU A 180 -7.44 27.74 -4.19
C GLU A 180 -6.88 26.43 -4.74
N ILE A 181 -6.57 26.37 -6.05
CA ILE A 181 -5.94 25.20 -6.67
C ILE A 181 -4.58 24.92 -6.03
N LYS A 182 -3.74 25.96 -5.83
CA LYS A 182 -2.44 25.82 -5.15
C LYS A 182 -2.61 25.34 -3.71
N SER A 183 -3.62 25.83 -2.99
CA SER A 183 -3.89 25.40 -1.61
C SER A 183 -4.37 23.95 -1.54
N ALA A 184 -5.16 23.50 -2.52
CA ALA A 184 -5.62 22.12 -2.61
C ALA A 184 -4.48 21.18 -3.00
N ALA A 185 -3.64 21.58 -3.96
CA ALA A 185 -2.47 20.82 -4.38
C ALA A 185 -1.47 20.60 -3.23
N THR A 186 -1.15 21.66 -2.48
CA THR A 186 -0.25 21.56 -1.31
C THR A 186 -0.82 20.69 -0.20
N LYS A 187 -2.14 20.72 0.04
CA LYS A 187 -2.81 19.81 0.99
C LYS A 187 -2.73 18.36 0.53
N ALA A 188 -2.94 18.10 -0.75
CA ALA A 188 -2.83 16.75 -1.32
C ALA A 188 -1.39 16.20 -1.23
N GLU A 189 -0.39 17.04 -1.54
CA GLU A 189 1.01 16.66 -1.41
C GLU A 189 1.38 16.32 0.05
N ASN A 190 0.98 17.16 1.00
CA ASN A 190 1.22 16.92 2.42
C ASN A 190 0.59 15.61 2.92
N LEU A 191 -0.57 15.22 2.37
CA LEU A 191 -1.14 13.91 2.68
C LEU A 191 -0.29 12.77 2.14
N SER A 192 0.22 12.88 0.92
CA SER A 192 1.04 11.83 0.32
C SER A 192 2.33 11.58 1.13
N VAL A 193 2.97 12.64 1.63
CA VAL A 193 4.16 12.55 2.50
C VAL A 193 3.82 11.89 3.83
N ARG A 194 2.68 12.25 4.43
CA ARG A 194 2.20 11.62 5.68
C ARG A 194 1.86 10.14 5.49
N GLN A 195 1.23 9.79 4.37
CA GLN A 195 0.93 8.40 4.01
C GLN A 195 2.21 7.59 3.81
N LEU A 196 3.22 8.18 3.14
CA LEU A 196 4.54 7.57 3.00
C LEU A 196 5.19 7.35 4.36
N ALA A 197 5.28 8.39 5.19
CA ALA A 197 5.86 8.30 6.53
C ALA A 197 5.17 7.24 7.40
N ARG A 198 3.85 7.18 7.33
CA ARG A 198 3.05 6.14 8.00
C ARG A 198 3.39 4.74 7.49
N THR A 199 3.39 4.56 6.17
CA THR A 199 3.65 3.26 5.54
C THR A 199 5.05 2.78 5.89
N THR A 200 6.04 3.67 5.80
CA THR A 200 7.42 3.39 6.21
C THR A 200 7.50 3.09 7.70
N ALA A 201 6.83 3.85 8.57
CA ALA A 201 6.84 3.60 10.01
C ALA A 201 6.28 2.22 10.36
N PHE A 202 5.13 1.84 9.81
CA PHE A 202 4.56 0.51 10.02
C PHE A 202 5.44 -0.60 9.46
N TRP A 203 6.03 -0.39 8.29
CA TRP A 203 6.97 -1.34 7.70
C TRP A 203 8.21 -1.54 8.60
N VAL A 204 8.79 -0.47 9.15
CA VAL A 204 9.92 -0.56 10.09
C VAL A 204 9.50 -1.32 11.34
N ILE A 205 8.38 -0.95 11.96
CA ILE A 205 7.90 -1.61 13.19
C ILE A 205 7.64 -3.10 12.94
N ALA A 206 6.95 -3.44 11.84
CA ALA A 206 6.66 -4.82 11.47
C ALA A 206 7.95 -5.62 11.24
N THR A 207 8.92 -5.03 10.54
CA THR A 207 10.23 -5.67 10.29
C THR A 207 10.97 -5.91 11.61
N CYS A 208 11.08 -4.89 12.47
CA CYS A 208 11.72 -5.01 13.77
C CYS A 208 11.04 -6.05 14.66
N ALA A 209 9.69 -6.08 14.70
CA ALA A 209 8.94 -7.09 15.42
C ALA A 209 9.20 -8.50 14.85
N GLY A 210 9.20 -8.64 13.52
CA GLY A 210 9.54 -9.89 12.84
C GLY A 210 10.96 -10.37 13.17
N MET A 211 11.94 -9.47 13.25
CA MET A 211 13.31 -9.79 13.64
C MET A 211 13.40 -10.27 15.10
N VAL A 212 12.71 -9.60 16.02
CA VAL A 212 12.66 -10.02 17.44
C VAL A 212 12.03 -11.41 17.56
N VAL A 213 10.91 -11.65 16.87
CA VAL A 213 10.24 -12.97 16.85
C VAL A 213 11.17 -14.03 16.26
N ALA A 214 11.79 -13.75 15.10
CA ALA A 214 12.72 -14.67 14.45
C ALA A 214 13.92 -15.03 15.34
N ALA A 215 14.54 -14.04 15.98
CA ALA A 215 15.64 -14.24 16.91
C ALA A 215 15.20 -15.05 18.15
N SER A 216 14.05 -14.73 18.73
CA SER A 216 13.54 -15.43 19.93
C SER A 216 13.15 -16.89 19.66
N MET A 217 12.65 -17.18 18.45
CA MET A 217 12.17 -18.51 18.06
C MET A 217 13.20 -19.32 17.27
N ASN A 218 14.40 -18.78 17.02
CA ASN A 218 15.43 -19.36 16.14
C ASN A 218 14.90 -19.72 14.74
N LEU A 219 14.03 -18.88 14.17
CA LEU A 219 13.50 -19.06 12.82
C LEU A 219 14.46 -18.42 11.81
N TYR A 220 15.20 -19.26 11.08
CA TYR A 220 16.20 -18.81 10.10
C TYR A 220 15.78 -19.24 8.69
N PHE A 221 15.22 -18.29 7.93
CA PHE A 221 14.68 -18.58 6.60
C PHE A 221 15.75 -19.07 5.62
N LEU A 222 16.92 -18.42 5.54
CA LEU A 222 17.95 -18.79 4.54
C LEU A 222 18.54 -20.16 4.85
N SER A 223 18.75 -20.44 6.13
CA SER A 223 19.14 -21.77 6.60
C SER A 223 18.09 -22.84 6.24
N THR A 224 16.80 -22.50 6.22
CA THR A 224 15.75 -23.49 5.91
C THR A 224 15.67 -23.81 4.43
N ILE A 225 15.91 -22.82 3.55
CA ILE A 225 15.95 -23.04 2.09
C ILE A 225 17.27 -23.64 1.61
N GLY A 226 18.18 -24.00 2.53
CA GLY A 226 19.45 -24.64 2.18
C GLY A 226 20.45 -23.72 1.47
N ILE A 227 20.23 -22.40 1.49
CA ILE A 227 21.24 -21.43 1.06
C ILE A 227 22.29 -21.41 2.18
N ALA A 228 23.28 -22.28 2.00
CA ALA A 228 24.31 -22.67 2.96
C ALA A 228 24.75 -21.54 3.90
N ALA A 229 24.49 -21.73 5.20
CA ALA A 229 25.12 -21.09 6.34
C ALA A 229 25.72 -19.71 6.02
N THR A 230 24.88 -18.72 5.74
CA THR A 230 25.36 -17.35 5.60
C THR A 230 26.09 -16.96 6.89
N LYS A 231 27.41 -16.82 6.78
CA LYS A 231 28.33 -16.63 7.92
C LYS A 231 28.08 -15.39 8.79
N PRO A 232 27.21 -14.43 8.44
CA PRO A 232 26.63 -13.56 9.44
C PRO A 232 25.22 -14.00 9.85
N TRP A 233 25.06 -14.41 11.11
CA TRP A 233 23.76 -14.70 11.74
C TRP A 233 22.78 -13.52 11.61
N TRP A 234 23.27 -12.28 11.70
CA TRP A 234 22.43 -11.10 11.51
C TRP A 234 21.72 -11.07 10.14
N ALA A 235 22.32 -11.66 9.10
CA ALA A 235 21.72 -11.69 7.77
C ALA A 235 20.49 -12.62 7.72
N GLU A 236 20.50 -13.71 8.48
CA GLU A 236 19.37 -14.63 8.62
C GLU A 236 18.19 -13.95 9.34
N VAL A 237 18.48 -13.29 10.45
CA VAL A 237 17.48 -12.57 11.25
C VAL A 237 16.89 -11.40 10.45
N LEU A 238 17.74 -10.65 9.75
CA LEU A 238 17.30 -9.55 8.88
C LEU A 238 16.45 -10.06 7.72
N ALA A 239 16.89 -11.10 7.01
CA ALA A 239 16.12 -11.66 5.90
C ALA A 239 14.75 -12.17 6.36
N THR A 240 14.72 -12.88 7.48
CA THR A 240 13.48 -13.42 8.05
C THR A 240 12.54 -12.30 8.50
N GLY A 241 13.07 -11.31 9.22
CA GLY A 241 12.30 -10.14 9.65
C GLY A 241 11.79 -9.30 8.49
N LEU A 242 12.55 -9.18 7.39
CA LEU A 242 12.15 -8.48 6.18
C LEU A 242 11.04 -9.21 5.43
N ILE A 243 11.12 -10.54 5.34
CA ILE A 243 10.07 -11.38 4.73
C ILE A 243 8.76 -11.21 5.50
N ILE A 244 8.83 -11.24 6.83
CA ILE A 244 7.65 -11.05 7.69
C ILE A 244 7.13 -9.59 7.57
N GLY A 245 8.03 -8.60 7.63
CA GLY A 245 7.71 -7.17 7.58
C GLY A 245 7.25 -6.66 6.20
N GLY A 246 7.60 -7.36 5.13
CA GLY A 246 7.12 -7.09 3.76
C GLY A 246 5.64 -7.39 3.56
N GLY A 247 5.03 -8.11 4.51
CA GLY A 247 3.61 -8.47 4.49
C GLY A 247 3.29 -9.66 3.59
N THR A 248 1.99 -9.93 3.42
CA THR A 248 1.49 -11.15 2.78
C THR A 248 1.55 -11.13 1.25
N LYS A 249 1.57 -9.95 0.61
CA LYS A 249 1.58 -9.82 -0.85
C LYS A 249 2.88 -10.31 -1.49
N PRO A 250 4.07 -9.83 -1.08
CA PRO A 250 5.33 -10.32 -1.66
C PRO A 250 5.51 -11.82 -1.45
N LEU A 251 5.06 -12.34 -0.30
CA LEU A 251 5.13 -13.77 0.01
C LEU A 251 4.23 -14.60 -0.92
N HIS A 252 3.00 -14.16 -1.13
CA HIS A 252 2.06 -14.83 -2.04
C HIS A 252 2.55 -14.81 -3.50
N ASP A 253 3.15 -13.69 -3.95
CA ASP A 253 3.72 -13.59 -5.28
C ASP A 253 4.95 -14.50 -5.45
N LEU A 254 5.79 -14.63 -4.41
CA LEU A 254 6.89 -15.59 -4.38
C LEU A 254 6.39 -17.04 -4.51
N VAL A 255 5.36 -17.42 -3.76
CA VAL A 255 4.76 -18.77 -3.83
C VAL A 255 4.22 -19.05 -5.23
N LYS A 256 3.56 -18.08 -5.87
CA LYS A 256 3.09 -18.20 -7.26
C LYS A 256 4.23 -18.38 -8.27
N LEU A 257 5.35 -17.67 -8.08
CA LEU A 257 6.51 -17.80 -8.96
C LEU A 257 7.15 -19.18 -8.82
N ILE A 258 7.28 -19.67 -7.59
CA ILE A 258 7.82 -21.01 -7.31
C ILE A 258 6.91 -22.08 -7.91
N SER A 259 5.59 -22.00 -7.69
CA SER A 259 4.64 -22.98 -8.24
C SER A 259 4.67 -23.01 -9.76
N LYS A 260 4.67 -21.83 -10.41
CA LYS A 260 4.79 -21.73 -11.88
C LYS A 260 6.10 -22.32 -12.39
N SER A 261 7.21 -22.12 -11.67
CA SER A 261 8.51 -22.67 -12.07
C SER A 261 8.56 -24.19 -11.94
N ALA A 262 7.92 -24.75 -10.90
CA ALA A 262 7.82 -26.19 -10.69
C ALA A 262 6.97 -26.86 -11.79
N GLU A 263 5.82 -26.27 -12.15
CA GLU A 263 4.98 -26.74 -13.25
C GLU A 263 5.73 -26.74 -14.60
N ALA A 264 6.50 -25.68 -14.87
CA ALA A 264 7.30 -25.59 -16.08
C ALA A 264 8.41 -26.65 -16.15
N GLN A 265 9.08 -26.95 -15.02
CA GLN A 265 10.07 -28.02 -14.94
C GLN A 265 9.45 -29.40 -15.13
N ALA A 266 8.27 -29.64 -14.53
CA ALA A 266 7.54 -30.90 -14.70
C ALA A 266 7.09 -31.12 -16.15
N ALA A 267 6.68 -30.06 -16.86
CA ALA A 267 6.31 -30.13 -18.26
C ALA A 267 7.53 -30.35 -19.19
N GLY A 268 8.67 -29.74 -18.90
CA GLY A 268 9.89 -29.87 -19.73
C GLY A 268 10.64 -31.19 -19.55
N GLY A 269 10.45 -31.90 -18.44
CA GLY A 269 11.08 -33.21 -18.19
C GLY A 269 10.40 -34.41 -18.86
N LEU A 270 9.27 -34.21 -19.55
CA LEU A 270 8.56 -35.26 -20.29
C LEU A 270 9.06 -35.45 -21.74
N ASP A 271 9.90 -34.54 -22.23
CA ASP A 271 10.44 -34.56 -23.61
C ASP A 271 11.92 -35.00 -23.70
N SER A 272 12.52 -35.45 -22.60
CA SER A 272 13.93 -35.90 -22.50
C SER A 272 14.03 -37.35 -22.02
#